data_AF-A0A4Q4B3N8-F1
#
_entry.id   AF-A0A4Q4B3N8-F1
#
_cell.length_a   1.000
_cell.length_b   1.000
_cell.length_c   1.000
_cell.angle_alpha   90.00
_cell.angle_beta   90.00
_cell.angle_gamma   90.00
#
_symmetry.space_group_name_H-M   'P 1'
#
loop_
_entity.id
_entity.type
_entity.pdbx_description
1 polymer ?
#
loop_
_entity_poly.entity_id
_entity_poly.type
_entity_poly.pdbx_seq_one_letter_code
_entity_poly.pdbx_strand_id
1 'polypeptide(L)'
;MKILKTTLVLALLLMLTPTNASAQDNTVFTVTTWKITIPENGSQAELASLLEEFQKKVVLPNDKIISERAMRHLSGSDSRDLVFVTEYANWNDVEAASVKQGELINSAWKTEDERDAFFKKFNKYFVMHTDEMFSGLSNLDKK
;
A
#
# COMPACT_ATOMS: atom_id res chain seq x y z
N MET A 1 13.00 45.28 -31.00
CA MET A 1 11.82 44.92 -30.16
C MET A 1 10.90 43.84 -30.76
N LYS A 2 10.96 43.50 -32.07
CA LYS A 2 10.19 42.38 -32.64
C LYS A 2 10.83 41.01 -32.35
N ILE A 3 12.15 40.89 -32.52
CA ILE A 3 12.89 39.63 -32.30
C ILE A 3 12.78 39.15 -30.84
N LEU A 4 12.87 40.06 -29.87
CA LEU A 4 12.76 39.74 -28.43
C LEU A 4 11.36 39.23 -28.03
N LYS A 5 10.30 39.70 -28.70
CA LYS A 5 8.92 39.22 -28.47
C LYS A 5 8.71 37.82 -29.04
N THR A 6 9.30 37.52 -30.19
CA THR A 6 9.21 36.19 -30.81
C THR A 6 9.94 35.13 -29.98
N THR A 7 11.10 35.46 -29.40
CA THR A 7 11.83 34.54 -28.52
C THR A 7 11.06 34.26 -27.22
N LEU A 8 10.39 35.26 -26.66
CA LEU A 8 9.58 35.10 -25.43
C LEU A 8 8.34 34.23 -25.65
N VAL A 9 7.68 34.37 -26.80
CA VAL A 9 6.51 33.54 -27.18
C VAL A 9 6.93 32.09 -27.42
N LEU A 10 8.09 31.85 -28.04
CA LEU A 10 8.60 30.49 -28.29
C LEU A 10 9.01 29.79 -26.98
N ALA A 11 9.61 30.52 -26.04
CA ALA A 11 9.94 30.00 -24.70
C ALA A 11 8.68 29.67 -23.87
N LEU A 12 7.61 30.48 -23.99
CA LEU A 12 6.34 30.22 -23.32
C LEU A 12 5.61 29.00 -23.91
N LEU A 13 5.75 28.76 -25.22
CA LEU A 13 5.17 27.59 -25.91
C LEU A 13 5.87 26.28 -25.53
N LEU A 14 7.17 26.32 -25.24
CA LEU A 14 7.96 25.18 -24.74
C LEU A 14 7.61 24.78 -23.29
N MET A 15 7.02 25.68 -22.49
CA MET A 15 6.52 25.35 -21.14
C MET A 15 5.09 24.79 -21.13
N LEU A 16 4.41 24.80 -22.27
CA LEU A 16 3.06 24.26 -22.45
C LEU A 16 3.05 22.83 -23.01
N THR A 17 4.22 22.26 -23.31
CA THR A 17 4.29 20.83 -23.62
C THR A 17 4.06 20.06 -22.32
N PRO A 18 3.00 19.24 -22.21
CA PRO A 18 2.87 18.38 -21.06
C PRO A 18 4.12 17.52 -21.01
N THR A 19 4.93 17.71 -19.96
CA THR A 19 5.92 16.72 -19.59
C THR A 19 5.08 15.51 -19.23
N ASN A 20 4.94 14.57 -20.15
CA ASN A 20 4.59 13.22 -19.80
C ASN A 20 5.72 12.76 -18.87
N ALA A 21 5.53 12.97 -17.57
CA ALA A 21 6.25 12.19 -16.59
C ALA A 21 5.85 10.76 -16.93
N SER A 22 6.74 10.05 -17.63
CA SER A 22 6.58 8.63 -17.82
C SER A 22 6.53 8.06 -16.40
N ALA A 23 5.31 7.77 -15.92
CA ALA A 23 5.15 6.84 -14.84
C ALA A 23 5.96 5.61 -15.27
N GLN A 24 6.89 5.16 -14.44
CA GLN A 24 7.61 3.94 -14.75
C GLN A 24 6.54 2.86 -14.94
N ASP A 25 6.44 2.30 -16.17
CA ASP A 25 5.55 1.18 -16.51
C ASP A 25 5.98 -0.13 -15.80
N ASN A 26 6.78 -0.01 -14.74
CA ASN A 26 7.24 -1.13 -13.95
C ASN A 26 6.21 -1.39 -12.85
N THR A 27 5.92 -2.66 -12.64
CA THR A 27 5.22 -3.13 -11.44
C THR A 27 5.90 -2.54 -10.20
N VAL A 28 5.10 -2.04 -9.27
CA VAL A 28 5.57 -1.50 -8.00
C VAL A 28 5.25 -2.49 -6.90
N PHE A 29 6.18 -2.69 -5.99
CA PHE A 29 5.98 -3.50 -4.79
C PHE A 29 6.17 -2.63 -3.56
N THR A 30 5.23 -2.67 -2.63
CA THR A 30 5.45 -2.18 -1.27
C THR A 30 5.73 -3.36 -0.36
N VAL A 31 6.71 -3.20 0.52
CA VAL A 31 6.98 -4.12 1.62
C VAL A 31 6.75 -3.35 2.90
N THR A 32 5.81 -3.80 3.72
CA THR A 32 5.57 -3.23 5.04
C THR A 32 5.87 -4.28 6.09
N THR A 33 6.84 -4.01 6.95
CA THR A 33 7.22 -4.90 8.04
C THR A 33 6.69 -4.34 9.36
N TRP A 34 5.66 -5.00 9.90
CA TRP A 34 5.13 -4.68 11.22
C TRP A 34 5.84 -5.46 12.32
N LYS A 35 6.23 -4.76 13.40
CA LYS A 35 6.54 -5.39 14.68
C LYS A 35 5.24 -5.59 15.45
N ILE A 36 4.90 -6.85 15.70
CA ILE A 36 3.72 -7.18 16.49
C ILE A 36 4.04 -7.58 17.92
N THR A 37 3.02 -7.56 18.77
CA THR A 37 3.06 -8.12 20.13
C THR A 37 1.77 -8.87 20.42
N ILE A 38 1.82 -9.86 21.31
CA ILE A 38 0.63 -10.55 21.84
C ILE A 38 0.37 -10.01 23.24
N PRO A 39 -0.61 -9.11 23.41
CA PRO A 39 -0.92 -8.54 24.73
C PRO A 39 -1.55 -9.59 25.65
N GLU A 40 -1.55 -9.34 26.96
CA GLU A 40 -2.08 -10.26 27.97
C GLU A 40 -3.55 -10.66 27.71
N ASN A 41 -4.35 -9.75 27.14
CA ASN A 41 -5.75 -9.98 26.78
C ASN A 41 -5.93 -10.32 25.29
N GLY A 42 -4.91 -10.88 24.64
CA GLY A 42 -4.94 -11.27 23.23
C GLY A 42 -4.31 -12.63 23.01
N SER A 43 -4.52 -13.15 21.80
CA SER A 43 -3.90 -14.42 21.37
C SER A 43 -3.43 -14.35 19.91
N GLN A 44 -2.58 -15.28 19.53
CA GLN A 44 -2.17 -15.50 18.13
C GLN A 44 -3.38 -15.86 17.25
N ALA A 45 -4.33 -16.63 17.78
CA ALA A 45 -5.55 -17.00 17.06
C ALA A 45 -6.47 -15.81 16.83
N GLU A 46 -6.62 -14.92 17.82
CA GLU A 46 -7.36 -13.67 17.67
C GLU A 46 -6.70 -12.78 16.61
N LEU A 47 -5.37 -12.61 16.65
CA LEU A 47 -4.65 -11.85 15.61
C LEU A 47 -4.87 -12.44 14.21
N ALA A 48 -4.76 -13.77 14.05
CA ALA A 48 -4.96 -14.44 12.77
C ALA A 48 -6.38 -14.21 12.22
N SER A 49 -7.41 -14.33 13.08
CA SER A 49 -8.80 -14.07 12.69
C SER A 49 -9.03 -12.61 12.29
N LEU A 50 -8.41 -11.67 13.02
CA LEU A 50 -8.51 -10.25 12.75
C LEU A 50 -7.83 -9.87 11.42
N LEU A 51 -6.67 -10.45 11.13
CA LEU A 51 -5.99 -10.31 9.84
C LEU A 51 -6.83 -10.87 8.69
N GLU A 52 -7.41 -12.06 8.87
CA GLU A 52 -8.28 -12.68 7.87
C GLU A 52 -9.52 -11.85 7.58
N GLU A 53 -10.16 -11.28 8.62
CA GLU A 53 -11.30 -10.38 8.45
C GLU A 53 -10.91 -9.12 7.67
N PHE A 54 -9.81 -8.46 8.03
CA PHE A 54 -9.31 -7.28 7.32
C PHE A 54 -9.01 -7.60 5.86
N GLN A 55 -8.31 -8.70 5.60
CA GLN A 55 -8.00 -9.18 4.25
C GLN A 55 -9.26 -9.35 3.41
N LYS A 56 -10.25 -10.08 3.93
CA LYS A 56 -11.49 -10.36 3.20
C LYS A 56 -12.33 -9.13 2.92
N LYS A 57 -12.39 -8.19 3.87
CA LYS A 57 -13.25 -7.01 3.77
C LYS A 57 -12.62 -5.83 3.06
N VAL A 58 -11.29 -5.72 3.11
CA VAL A 58 -10.58 -4.50 2.72
C VAL A 58 -9.54 -4.74 1.63
N VAL A 59 -8.72 -5.79 1.74
CA VAL A 59 -7.61 -5.99 0.78
C VAL A 59 -8.09 -6.73 -0.47
N LEU A 60 -8.71 -7.92 -0.32
CA LEU A 60 -9.19 -8.71 -1.46
C LEU A 60 -10.15 -7.97 -2.41
N PRO A 61 -11.07 -7.11 -1.94
CA PRO A 61 -11.92 -6.32 -2.84
C PRO A 61 -11.25 -5.04 -3.38
N ASN A 62 -10.01 -4.73 -3.02
CA ASN A 62 -9.29 -3.58 -3.53
C ASN A 62 -8.73 -3.88 -4.93
N ASP A 63 -9.39 -3.37 -5.97
CA ASP A 63 -9.06 -3.60 -7.37
C ASP A 63 -7.75 -2.94 -7.84
N LYS A 64 -7.10 -2.16 -6.98
CA LYS A 64 -5.79 -1.55 -7.23
C LYS A 64 -4.62 -2.41 -6.77
N ILE A 65 -4.90 -3.45 -5.98
CA ILE A 65 -3.91 -4.43 -5.53
C ILE A 65 -3.93 -5.62 -6.50
N ILE A 66 -2.81 -5.87 -7.18
CA ILE A 66 -2.65 -7.07 -8.04
C ILE A 66 -2.56 -8.32 -7.18
N SER A 67 -1.69 -8.26 -6.16
CA SER A 67 -1.48 -9.35 -5.23
C SER A 67 -0.98 -8.82 -3.89
N GLU A 68 -1.30 -9.51 -2.80
CA GLU A 68 -0.67 -9.28 -1.51
C GLU A 68 -0.29 -10.61 -0.85
N ARG A 69 0.88 -10.67 -0.23
CA ARG A 69 1.29 -11.81 0.59
C ARG A 69 1.56 -11.35 2.02
N ALA A 70 0.82 -11.93 2.96
CA ALA A 70 1.08 -11.83 4.39
C ALA A 70 2.03 -12.96 4.83
N MET A 71 3.15 -12.62 5.45
CA MET A 71 4.20 -13.56 5.84
C MET A 71 4.54 -13.40 7.32
N ARG A 72 4.75 -14.51 8.02
CA ARG A 72 5.23 -14.53 9.41
C ARG A 72 6.66 -15.00 9.49
N HIS A 73 7.36 -14.53 10.52
CA HIS A 73 8.69 -15.03 10.84
C HIS A 73 8.69 -16.56 10.94
N LEU A 74 9.63 -17.18 10.21
CA LEU A 74 9.95 -18.61 10.30
C LEU A 74 11.31 -18.81 10.97
N SER A 75 12.29 -17.96 10.65
CA SER A 75 13.64 -17.94 11.20
C SER A 75 14.29 -16.58 10.90
N GLY A 76 15.34 -16.18 11.64
CA GLY A 76 16.05 -14.91 11.45
C GLY A 76 16.03 -14.00 12.69
N SER A 77 16.23 -12.70 12.46
CA SER A 77 16.63 -11.72 13.49
C SER A 77 15.54 -11.28 14.47
N ASP A 78 14.26 -11.24 14.09
CA ASP A 78 13.18 -10.82 14.98
C ASP A 78 11.89 -11.62 14.72
N SER A 79 11.48 -12.40 15.72
CA SER A 79 10.28 -13.25 15.62
C SER A 79 8.97 -12.48 15.62
N ARG A 80 9.00 -11.18 15.91
CA ARG A 80 7.82 -10.30 15.92
C ARG A 80 7.42 -9.82 14.53
N ASP A 81 8.17 -10.17 13.50
CA ASP A 81 7.93 -9.66 12.15
C ASP A 81 6.66 -10.26 11.54
N LEU A 82 5.82 -9.35 11.04
CA LEU A 82 4.70 -9.60 10.15
C LEU A 82 4.92 -8.75 8.90
N VAL A 83 5.18 -9.41 7.77
CA VAL A 83 5.55 -8.73 6.53
C VAL A 83 4.40 -8.84 5.54
N PHE A 84 4.03 -7.71 4.95
CA PHE A 84 3.13 -7.65 3.80
C PHE A 84 3.90 -7.22 2.57
N VAL A 85 3.80 -7.99 1.48
CA VAL A 85 4.31 -7.61 0.17
C VAL A 85 3.12 -7.39 -0.73
N THR A 86 2.91 -6.15 -1.18
CA THR A 86 1.79 -5.77 -2.05
C THR A 86 2.30 -5.38 -3.41
N GLU A 87 1.68 -5.92 -4.46
CA GLU A 87 2.00 -5.67 -5.85
C GLU A 87 0.96 -4.74 -6.48
N TYR A 88 1.44 -3.74 -7.23
CA TYR A 88 0.64 -2.75 -7.94
C TYR A 88 1.11 -2.66 -9.39
N ALA A 89 0.20 -2.33 -10.30
CA ALA A 89 0.54 -2.24 -11.72
C ALA A 89 1.54 -1.12 -12.01
N ASN A 90 1.48 -0.02 -11.25
CA ASN A 90 2.33 1.15 -11.41
C ASN A 90 2.31 2.00 -10.12
N TRP A 91 3.10 3.06 -10.10
CA TRP A 91 3.20 3.99 -8.97
C TRP A 91 1.87 4.65 -8.58
N ASN A 92 1.06 5.07 -9.55
CA ASN A 92 -0.20 5.78 -9.28
C ASN A 92 -1.21 4.88 -8.57
N ASP A 93 -1.16 3.57 -8.84
CA ASP A 93 -2.04 2.61 -8.20
C ASP A 93 -1.71 2.42 -6.70
N VAL A 94 -0.51 2.80 -6.22
CA VAL A 94 -0.20 2.79 -4.77
C VAL A 94 -1.07 3.79 -4.02
N GLU A 95 -1.16 5.03 -4.51
CA GLU A 95 -2.02 6.06 -3.92
C GLU A 95 -3.50 5.70 -4.12
N ALA A 96 -3.87 5.27 -5.32
CA ALA A 96 -5.25 4.86 -5.61
C ALA A 96 -5.71 3.70 -4.72
N ALA A 97 -4.83 2.74 -4.44
CA ALA A 97 -5.12 1.64 -3.51
C ALA A 97 -5.34 2.13 -2.09
N SER A 98 -4.59 3.13 -1.63
CA SER A 98 -4.76 3.73 -0.30
C SER A 98 -6.11 4.44 -0.18
N VAL A 99 -6.49 5.23 -1.19
CA VAL A 99 -7.81 5.87 -1.27
C VAL A 99 -8.91 4.80 -1.27
N LYS A 100 -8.78 3.76 -2.10
CA LYS A 100 -9.75 2.68 -2.19
C LYS A 100 -9.90 1.90 -0.88
N GLN A 101 -8.78 1.65 -0.20
CA GLN A 101 -8.76 1.02 1.11
C GLN A 101 -9.55 1.85 2.13
N GLY A 102 -9.44 3.18 2.12
CA GLY A 102 -10.26 4.06 2.97
C GLY A 102 -11.76 3.92 2.71
N GLU A 103 -12.19 3.87 1.44
CA GLU A 103 -13.59 3.63 1.06
C GLU A 103 -14.10 2.27 1.55
N LEU A 104 -13.29 1.22 1.38
CA LEU A 104 -13.63 -0.14 1.79
C LEU A 104 -13.73 -0.23 3.32
N ILE A 105 -12.78 0.37 4.05
CA ILE A 105 -12.84 0.45 5.52
C ILE A 105 -14.13 1.13 5.99
N ASN A 106 -14.53 2.23 5.34
CA ASN A 106 -15.73 2.97 5.70
C ASN A 106 -17.04 2.22 5.43
N SER A 107 -17.01 1.17 4.60
CA SER A 107 -18.21 0.41 4.18
C SER A 107 -18.21 -1.06 4.62
N ALA A 108 -17.11 -1.55 5.20
CA ALA A 108 -16.88 -2.96 5.54
C ALA A 108 -17.64 -3.48 6.78
N TRP A 109 -18.08 -2.59 7.66
CA TRP A 109 -18.88 -2.91 8.85
C TRP A 109 -20.20 -2.16 8.80
N LYS A 110 -21.25 -2.68 9.46
CA LYS A 110 -22.61 -2.13 9.33
C LYS A 110 -22.73 -0.75 9.97
N THR A 111 -21.96 -0.53 11.04
CA THR A 111 -21.96 0.71 11.81
C THR A 111 -20.54 1.16 12.09
N GLU A 112 -20.40 2.45 12.38
CA GLU A 112 -19.17 3.05 12.88
C GLU A 112 -18.70 2.39 14.18
N ASP A 113 -19.60 2.10 15.12
CA ASP A 113 -19.27 1.40 16.37
C ASP A 113 -18.67 0.00 16.13
N GLU A 114 -19.20 -0.77 15.17
CA GLU A 114 -18.65 -2.08 14.81
C GLU A 114 -17.23 -1.97 14.22
N ARG A 115 -17.03 -0.99 13.33
CA ARG A 115 -15.72 -0.69 12.73
C ARG A 115 -14.72 -0.27 13.80
N ASP A 116 -15.10 0.64 14.69
CA ASP A 116 -14.22 1.16 15.73
C ASP A 116 -13.88 0.06 16.75
N ALA A 117 -14.84 -0.80 17.10
CA ALA A 117 -14.59 -1.98 17.92
C ALA A 117 -13.60 -2.96 17.25
N PHE A 118 -13.70 -3.15 15.94
CA PHE A 118 -12.72 -3.93 15.18
C PHE A 118 -11.32 -3.31 15.28
N PHE A 119 -11.15 -2.03 14.91
CA PHE A 119 -9.82 -1.40 14.91
C PHE A 119 -9.22 -1.27 16.31
N LYS A 120 -10.04 -1.11 17.35
CA LYS A 120 -9.57 -1.17 18.75
C LYS A 120 -8.94 -2.52 19.08
N LYS A 121 -9.52 -3.62 18.60
CA LYS A 121 -8.96 -4.97 18.77
C LYS A 121 -7.78 -5.22 17.83
N PHE A 122 -7.83 -4.72 16.61
CA PHE A 122 -6.80 -4.90 15.59
C PHE A 122 -5.51 -4.18 15.98
N ASN A 123 -5.60 -2.89 16.30
CA ASN A 123 -4.43 -2.03 16.48
C ASN A 123 -3.62 -2.36 17.74
N LYS A 124 -4.20 -3.01 18.75
CA LYS A 124 -3.46 -3.39 19.98
C LYS A 124 -2.29 -4.34 19.72
N TYR A 125 -2.28 -5.02 18.56
CA TYR A 125 -1.25 -5.97 18.18
C TYR A 125 -0.04 -5.33 17.50
N PHE A 126 -0.17 -4.12 16.98
CA PHE A 126 0.83 -3.50 16.11
C PHE A 126 1.57 -2.39 16.87
N VAL A 127 2.91 -2.43 16.86
CA VAL A 127 3.74 -1.51 17.65
C VAL A 127 4.35 -0.43 16.76
N MET A 128 5.05 -0.85 15.70
CA MET A 128 5.70 0.01 14.73
C MET A 128 5.82 -0.72 13.39
N HIS A 129 6.08 0.03 12.33
CA HIS A 129 6.37 -0.52 11.02
C HIS A 129 7.55 0.17 10.35
N THR A 130 8.11 -0.49 9.35
CA THR A 130 8.91 0.12 8.29
C THR A 130 8.19 -0.07 6.96
N ASP A 131 8.40 0.88 6.04
CA ASP A 131 7.87 0.82 4.69
C ASP A 131 9.01 0.92 3.69
N GLU A 132 9.02 0.01 2.75
CA GLU A 132 9.93 0.00 1.63
C GLU A 132 9.15 -0.12 0.32
N MET A 133 9.70 0.45 -0.75
CA MET A 133 9.09 0.39 -2.07
C MET A 133 10.13 0.04 -3.12
N PHE A 134 9.74 -0.84 -4.04
CA PHE A 134 10.61 -1.42 -5.06
C PHE A 134 9.95 -1.38 -6.42
N SER A 135 10.76 -1.22 -7.47
CA SER A 135 10.35 -1.43 -8.85
C SER A 135 10.68 -2.86 -9.28
N GLY A 136 9.73 -3.55 -9.91
CA GLY A 136 9.94 -4.86 -10.51
C GLY A 136 11.01 -4.84 -11.60
N LEU A 137 11.88 -5.84 -11.60
CA LEU A 137 12.87 -6.07 -12.65
C LEU A 137 12.41 -7.24 -13.51
N SER A 138 11.40 -7.00 -14.35
CA SER A 138 10.67 -8.04 -15.08
C SER A 138 11.54 -8.95 -15.94
N ASN A 139 12.70 -8.46 -16.39
CA ASN A 139 13.69 -9.23 -17.13
C ASN A 139 14.42 -10.30 -16.30
N LEU A 140 14.28 -10.27 -14.97
CA LEU A 140 14.85 -11.23 -14.02
C LEU A 140 13.79 -12.15 -13.40
N ASP A 141 12.51 -11.92 -13.68
CA ASP A 141 11.42 -12.70 -13.11
C ASP A 141 11.43 -14.14 -13.64
N LYS A 142 11.22 -15.10 -12.73
CA LYS A 142 11.03 -16.50 -13.09
C LYS A 142 9.57 -16.71 -13.53
N LYS A 143 9.37 -17.16 -14.77
CA LYS A 143 8.07 -17.57 -15.31
C LYS A 143 7.66 -18.96 -14.84
#